data_AF-A0A3D0WMI2-F1
#
_entry.id   AF-A0A3D0WMI2-F1
#
_cell.length_a   1.000
_cell.length_b   1.000
_cell.length_c   1.000
_cell.angle_alpha   90.00
_cell.angle_beta   90.00
_cell.angle_gamma   90.00
#
_symmetry.space_group_name_H-M   'P 1'
#
loop_
_entity.id
_entity.type
_entity.pdbx_description
1 polymer ?
#
loop_
_entity_poly.entity_id
_entity_poly.type
_entity_poly.pdbx_seq_one_letter_code
_entity_poly.pdbx_strand_id
1 'polypeptide(L)'
;MRLRVKRQKKYYLKCAGCGFVTPSFKAWFDQFQKCPNCGSKHSEVWYNTSYKRLPRFIKGNPQNFWHYFPYLPLVLKRHIITRHEGTVPIERWHFLEEFAKKEYGLTLEVHAYRNDLNGGTGTFKDVAAALAASIFKENNLKQYCIASTGNSATAYAKYLSIAGVNCSVFMPEDAIRASEATISSFGQQVFRVMGDYAKAKEVAAEYARRHHIQMSTGNIDPIRIEAKKTMVF
;
A
#
# COMPACT_ATOMS: atom_id res chain seq x y z
N MET A 1 -1.21 15.97 -31.76
CA MET A 1 -0.06 15.02 -31.67
C MET A 1 -0.42 13.91 -30.67
N ARG A 2 -0.91 12.75 -31.15
CA ARG A 2 -1.27 11.62 -30.26
C ARG A 2 0.02 11.00 -29.70
N LEU A 3 0.34 11.29 -28.45
CA LEU A 3 1.40 10.59 -27.71
C LEU A 3 1.13 9.08 -27.76
N ARG A 4 1.91 8.35 -28.56
CA ARG A 4 1.93 6.88 -28.57
C ARG A 4 2.45 6.44 -27.21
N VAL A 5 1.55 6.24 -26.25
CA VAL A 5 1.87 5.60 -24.96
C VAL A 5 2.35 4.18 -25.27
N LYS A 6 3.66 3.94 -25.18
CA LYS A 6 4.21 2.57 -25.25
C LYS A 6 3.54 1.75 -24.14
N ARG A 7 2.67 0.81 -24.51
CA ARG A 7 2.08 -0.14 -23.57
C ARG A 7 3.22 -0.90 -22.89
N GLN A 8 3.36 -0.71 -21.57
CA GLN A 8 4.27 -1.54 -20.79
C GLN A 8 3.67 -2.95 -20.69
N LYS A 9 4.47 -3.97 -20.99
CA LYS A 9 3.96 -5.33 -21.24
C LYS A 9 3.72 -6.15 -19.98
N LYS A 10 4.06 -5.66 -18.78
CA LYS A 10 3.99 -6.47 -17.56
C LYS A 10 2.56 -6.57 -17.01
N TYR A 11 1.90 -5.43 -16.86
CA TYR A 11 0.57 -5.34 -16.29
C TYR A 11 -0.25 -4.22 -16.97
N TYR A 12 -1.54 -4.16 -16.68
CA TYR A 12 -2.43 -3.04 -16.98
C TYR A 12 -3.46 -2.91 -15.85
N LEU A 13 -4.15 -1.78 -15.79
CA LEU A 13 -5.28 -1.60 -14.89
C LEU A 13 -6.57 -1.77 -15.67
N LYS A 14 -7.55 -2.47 -15.10
CA LYS A 14 -8.90 -2.64 -15.65
C LYS A 14 -9.91 -2.05 -14.68
N CYS A 15 -10.72 -1.11 -15.14
CA CYS A 15 -11.79 -0.52 -14.34
C CYS A 15 -12.80 -1.60 -13.94
N ALA A 16 -13.08 -1.71 -12.64
CA ALA A 16 -14.04 -2.70 -12.12
C ALA A 16 -15.50 -2.41 -12.54
N GLY A 17 -15.82 -1.15 -12.86
CA GLY A 17 -17.17 -0.74 -13.22
C GLY A 17 -17.53 -0.90 -14.70
N CYS A 18 -16.63 -0.52 -15.62
CA CYS A 18 -16.92 -0.55 -17.07
C CYS A 18 -15.90 -1.32 -17.91
N GLY A 19 -14.89 -1.95 -17.28
CA GLY A 19 -13.87 -2.73 -17.99
C GLY A 19 -12.85 -1.91 -18.78
N PHE A 20 -12.91 -0.58 -18.76
CA PHE A 20 -11.93 0.28 -19.44
C PHE A 20 -10.50 -0.05 -19.00
N VAL A 21 -9.59 -0.15 -19.97
CA VAL A 21 -8.20 -0.53 -19.74
C VAL A 21 -7.30 0.69 -19.70
N THR A 22 -6.67 0.92 -18.56
CA THR A 22 -5.62 1.92 -18.35
C THR A 22 -4.25 1.24 -18.43
N PRO A 23 -3.34 1.67 -19.32
CA PRO A 23 -2.14 0.89 -19.68
C PRO A 23 -1.03 0.87 -18.62
N SER A 24 -1.02 1.80 -17.67
CA SER A 24 0.04 1.93 -16.66
C SER A 24 -0.40 2.78 -15.47
N PHE A 25 0.38 2.75 -14.39
CA PHE A 25 0.16 3.68 -13.28
C PHE A 25 0.37 5.13 -13.66
N LYS A 26 1.30 5.46 -14.58
CA LYS A 26 1.43 6.82 -15.12
C LYS A 26 0.10 7.33 -15.68
N ALA A 27 -0.53 6.54 -16.56
CA ALA A 27 -1.81 6.90 -17.15
C ALA A 27 -2.94 6.97 -16.10
N TRP A 28 -2.87 6.13 -15.07
CA TRP A 28 -3.82 6.18 -13.94
C TRP A 28 -3.71 7.46 -13.12
N PHE A 29 -2.49 7.89 -12.80
CA PHE A 29 -2.23 9.13 -12.06
C PHE A 29 -2.58 10.37 -12.91
N ASP A 30 -2.32 10.34 -14.22
CA ASP A 30 -2.70 11.42 -15.15
C ASP A 30 -4.22 11.61 -15.23
N GLN A 31 -5.01 10.61 -14.82
CA GLN A 31 -6.47 10.67 -14.71
C GLN A 31 -6.95 10.85 -13.27
N PHE A 32 -6.09 11.36 -12.37
CA PHE A 32 -6.40 11.58 -10.94
C PHE A 32 -6.98 10.35 -10.24
N GLN A 33 -6.42 9.17 -10.53
CA GLN A 33 -6.87 7.88 -10.02
C GLN A 33 -8.36 7.60 -10.30
N LYS A 34 -8.83 7.95 -11.49
CA LYS A 34 -10.19 7.69 -11.96
C LYS A 34 -10.19 7.06 -13.35
N CYS A 35 -11.21 6.25 -13.60
CA CYS A 35 -11.51 5.75 -14.92
C CYS A 35 -11.99 6.93 -15.81
N PRO A 36 -11.37 7.17 -16.98
CA PRO A 36 -11.77 8.26 -17.87
C PRO A 36 -13.14 8.01 -18.53
N ASN A 37 -13.62 6.75 -18.56
CA ASN A 37 -14.89 6.40 -19.19
C ASN A 37 -16.09 6.57 -18.24
N CYS A 38 -15.99 6.09 -17.00
CA CYS A 38 -17.12 6.10 -16.05
C CYS A 38 -16.86 6.83 -14.72
N GLY A 39 -15.68 7.44 -14.54
CA GLY A 39 -15.33 8.16 -13.32
C GLY A 39 -15.02 7.31 -12.09
N SER A 40 -15.18 5.97 -12.16
CA SER A 40 -14.88 5.06 -11.05
C SER A 40 -13.44 5.18 -10.58
N LYS A 41 -13.23 5.17 -9.26
CA LYS A 41 -11.90 5.14 -8.61
C LYS A 41 -11.38 3.71 -8.39
N HIS A 42 -12.18 2.70 -8.71
CA HIS A 42 -11.84 1.30 -8.49
C HIS A 42 -11.36 0.67 -9.80
N SER A 43 -10.06 0.37 -9.85
CA SER A 43 -9.44 -0.41 -10.92
C SER A 43 -8.61 -1.53 -10.32
N GLU A 44 -8.58 -2.66 -11.02
CA GLU A 44 -7.81 -3.85 -10.64
C GLU A 44 -6.58 -3.98 -11.53
N VAL A 45 -5.50 -4.56 -10.99
CA VAL A 45 -4.29 -4.82 -11.76
C VAL A 45 -4.36 -6.19 -12.40
N TRP A 46 -4.09 -6.25 -13.70
CA TRP A 46 -4.05 -7.46 -14.49
C TRP A 46 -2.67 -7.68 -15.09
N TYR A 47 -2.22 -8.93 -15.14
CA TYR A 47 -0.87 -9.29 -15.60
C TYR A 47 -0.92 -10.01 -16.94
N ASN A 48 0.05 -9.72 -17.81
CA ASN A 48 0.25 -10.48 -19.05
C ASN A 48 1.15 -11.71 -18.83
N THR A 49 1.62 -11.93 -17.59
CA THR A 49 2.43 -13.08 -17.20
C THR A 49 1.55 -14.22 -16.72
N SER A 50 1.87 -15.45 -17.12
CA SER A 50 1.20 -16.67 -16.64
C SER A 50 1.54 -16.95 -15.16
N TYR A 51 0.55 -17.35 -14.38
CA TYR A 51 0.72 -17.78 -12.98
C TYR A 51 1.32 -19.18 -12.80
N LYS A 52 1.66 -19.91 -13.88
CA LYS A 52 2.24 -21.27 -13.80
C LYS A 52 3.49 -21.37 -12.93
N ARG A 53 4.25 -20.27 -12.78
CA ARG A 53 5.46 -20.24 -11.95
C ARG A 53 5.19 -19.83 -10.49
N LEU A 54 4.00 -19.35 -10.15
CA LEU A 54 3.68 -18.84 -8.81
C LEU A 54 3.91 -19.89 -7.70
N PRO A 55 3.54 -21.18 -7.86
CA PRO A 55 3.81 -22.19 -6.82
C PRO A 55 5.29 -22.34 -6.46
N ARG A 56 6.20 -22.09 -7.41
CA ARG A 56 7.65 -22.10 -7.14
C ARG A 56 8.09 -20.92 -6.27
N PHE A 57 7.45 -19.76 -6.42
CA PHE A 57 7.74 -18.61 -5.57
C PHE A 57 7.21 -18.83 -4.15
N ILE A 58 5.99 -19.35 -4.00
CA ILE A 58 5.38 -19.66 -2.69
C ILE A 58 6.26 -20.60 -1.86
N LYS A 59 6.83 -21.64 -2.49
CA LYS A 59 7.74 -22.58 -1.82
C LYS A 59 9.17 -22.05 -1.59
N GLY A 60 9.45 -20.81 -1.99
CA GLY A 60 10.78 -20.21 -1.85
C GLY A 60 11.04 -19.72 -0.42
N ASN A 61 12.26 -19.22 -0.18
CA ASN A 61 12.62 -18.54 1.06
C ASN A 61 12.80 -17.03 0.77
N PRO A 62 11.72 -16.23 0.84
CA PRO A 62 11.76 -14.81 0.49
C PRO A 62 12.47 -13.98 1.56
N GLN A 63 13.20 -12.95 1.14
CA GLN A 63 13.82 -11.95 2.03
C GLN A 63 12.94 -10.71 2.28
N ASN A 64 11.92 -10.55 1.43
CA ASN A 64 10.86 -9.54 1.50
C ASN A 64 9.78 -9.88 0.45
N PHE A 65 8.67 -9.14 0.44
CA PHE A 65 7.58 -9.39 -0.49
C PHE A 65 7.93 -9.17 -1.98
N TRP A 66 9.02 -8.46 -2.30
CA TRP A 66 9.49 -8.32 -3.69
C TRP A 66 10.00 -9.62 -4.29
N HIS A 67 10.10 -10.70 -3.52
CA HIS A 67 10.19 -12.06 -4.06
C HIS A 67 9.13 -12.34 -5.13
N TYR A 68 7.92 -11.81 -4.95
CA TYR A 68 6.82 -11.89 -5.91
C TYR A 68 6.88 -10.84 -7.02
N PHE A 69 8.04 -10.22 -7.27
CA PHE A 69 8.21 -9.16 -8.28
C PHE A 69 7.54 -9.46 -9.63
N PRO A 70 7.61 -10.66 -10.22
CA PRO A 70 6.92 -10.94 -11.49
C PRO A 70 5.41 -10.67 -11.47
N TYR A 71 4.78 -10.76 -10.29
CA TYR A 71 3.35 -10.60 -10.03
C TYR A 71 3.02 -9.34 -9.21
N LEU A 72 3.91 -8.35 -9.26
CA LEU A 72 3.73 -7.01 -8.68
C LEU A 72 3.81 -5.94 -9.78
N PRO A 73 3.05 -4.84 -9.69
CA PRO A 73 2.90 -3.87 -10.76
C PRO A 73 4.00 -2.79 -10.76
N LEU A 74 5.25 -3.24 -10.80
CA LEU A 74 6.45 -2.41 -10.95
C LEU A 74 7.28 -2.93 -12.13
N VAL A 75 7.69 -2.07 -13.05
CA VAL A 75 8.37 -2.52 -14.27
C VAL A 75 9.86 -2.70 -14.03
N LEU A 76 10.49 -1.76 -13.35
CA LEU A 76 11.94 -1.66 -13.26
C LEU A 76 12.40 -1.89 -11.81
N LYS A 77 13.16 -2.98 -11.60
CA LYS A 77 13.68 -3.36 -10.28
C LYS A 77 14.51 -2.27 -9.60
N ARG A 78 15.16 -1.38 -10.35
CA ARG A 78 15.94 -0.26 -9.79
C ARG A 78 15.11 0.75 -8.98
N HIS A 79 13.79 0.75 -9.13
CA HIS A 79 12.89 1.61 -8.36
C HIS A 79 12.37 0.94 -7.08
N ILE A 80 12.75 -0.31 -6.81
CA ILE A 80 12.36 -1.01 -5.58
C ILE A 80 12.86 -0.23 -4.36
N ILE A 81 11.93 0.00 -3.44
CA ILE A 81 12.16 0.50 -2.09
C ILE A 81 11.69 -0.59 -1.13
N THR A 82 12.53 -0.92 -0.17
CA THR A 82 12.24 -1.95 0.82
C THR A 82 13.01 -1.70 2.12
N ARG A 83 12.48 -2.22 3.21
CA ARG A 83 13.05 -2.37 4.55
C ARG A 83 12.80 -3.80 5.07
N HIS A 84 12.77 -4.79 4.18
CA HIS A 84 12.56 -6.22 4.51
C HIS A 84 11.14 -6.58 5.00
N GLU A 85 10.13 -5.85 4.53
CA GLU A 85 8.71 -6.07 4.81
C GLU A 85 8.10 -7.26 4.04
N GLY A 86 7.06 -7.85 4.64
CA GLY A 86 6.22 -8.88 4.04
C GLY A 86 6.77 -10.30 4.12
N THR A 87 7.87 -10.53 4.83
CA THR A 87 8.39 -11.86 5.18
C THR A 87 8.53 -11.97 6.68
N VAL A 88 7.39 -12.04 7.36
CA VAL A 88 7.33 -12.17 8.82
C VAL A 88 6.97 -13.61 9.19
N PRO A 89 7.51 -14.14 10.30
CA PRO A 89 7.29 -15.52 10.69
C PRO A 89 5.83 -15.76 11.08
N ILE A 90 5.39 -17.00 10.87
CA ILE A 90 4.19 -17.56 11.49
C ILE A 90 4.68 -18.39 12.67
N GLU A 91 4.37 -17.96 13.88
CA GLU A 91 4.76 -18.62 15.11
C GLU A 91 3.62 -19.48 15.64
N ARG A 92 3.94 -20.65 16.17
CA ARG A 92 2.99 -21.45 16.94
C ARG A 92 3.02 -21.01 18.40
N TRP A 93 1.86 -20.65 18.95
CA TRP A 93 1.73 -20.09 20.29
C TRP A 93 1.16 -21.12 21.26
N HIS A 94 2.02 -22.02 21.73
CA HIS A 94 1.66 -23.10 22.66
C HIS A 94 1.01 -22.59 23.95
N PHE A 95 1.41 -21.44 24.47
CA PHE A 95 0.83 -20.87 25.68
C PHE A 95 -0.68 -20.58 25.55
N LEU A 96 -1.16 -20.21 24.35
CA LEU A 96 -2.60 -20.04 24.10
C LEU A 96 -3.32 -21.36 23.89
N GLU A 97 -2.64 -22.35 23.29
CA GLU A 97 -3.17 -23.71 23.14
C GLU A 97 -3.42 -24.34 24.52
N GLU A 98 -2.45 -24.21 25.44
CA GLU A 98 -2.54 -24.69 26.82
C GLU A 98 -3.64 -23.97 27.61
N PHE A 99 -3.70 -22.64 27.49
CA PHE A 99 -4.76 -21.83 28.11
C PHE A 99 -6.15 -22.25 27.62
N ALA A 100 -6.34 -22.42 26.31
CA ALA A 100 -7.62 -22.83 25.72
C ALA A 100 -8.06 -24.22 26.22
N LYS A 101 -7.12 -25.15 26.37
CA LYS A 101 -7.39 -26.50 26.89
C LYS A 101 -7.77 -26.46 28.37
N LYS A 102 -7.05 -25.70 29.18
CA LYS A 102 -7.27 -25.64 30.64
C LYS A 102 -8.57 -24.94 31.00
N GLU A 103 -8.81 -23.76 30.44
CA GLU A 103 -9.94 -22.90 30.84
C GLU A 103 -11.24 -23.26 30.11
N TYR A 104 -11.15 -23.84 28.91
CA TYR A 104 -12.32 -24.10 28.06
C TYR A 104 -12.43 -25.54 27.55
N GLY A 105 -11.49 -26.44 27.89
CA GLY A 105 -11.50 -27.81 27.38
C GLY A 105 -11.26 -27.93 25.87
N LEU A 106 -10.79 -26.86 25.22
CA LEU A 106 -10.63 -26.81 23.75
C LEU A 106 -9.25 -27.35 23.32
N THR A 107 -9.24 -28.21 22.30
CA THR A 107 -8.01 -28.66 21.64
C THR A 107 -7.92 -28.01 20.27
N LEU A 108 -6.95 -27.12 20.10
CA LEU A 108 -6.75 -26.33 18.88
C LEU A 108 -5.26 -26.02 18.68
N GLU A 109 -4.89 -25.61 17.47
CA GLU A 109 -3.57 -25.04 17.18
C GLU A 109 -3.68 -23.53 17.01
N VAL A 110 -2.75 -22.77 17.58
CA VAL A 110 -2.70 -21.32 17.43
C VAL A 110 -1.46 -20.93 16.65
N HIS A 111 -1.68 -20.40 15.45
CA HIS A 111 -0.64 -19.86 14.59
C HIS A 111 -0.81 -18.35 14.47
N ALA A 112 0.22 -17.60 14.88
CA ALA A 112 0.22 -16.14 14.90
C ALA A 112 1.12 -15.58 13.81
N TYR A 113 0.53 -14.77 12.93
CA TYR A 113 1.28 -14.04 11.91
C TYR A 113 1.86 -12.74 12.51
N ARG A 114 3.19 -12.73 12.74
CA ARG A 114 3.91 -11.68 13.48
C ARG A 114 4.10 -10.39 12.68
N ASN A 115 2.99 -9.74 12.35
CA ASN A 115 2.98 -8.49 11.58
C ASN A 115 3.75 -7.34 12.26
N ASP A 116 3.94 -7.42 13.58
CA ASP A 116 4.76 -6.53 14.40
C ASP A 116 6.26 -6.58 14.02
N LEU A 117 6.71 -7.66 13.36
CA LEU A 117 8.10 -7.86 12.94
C LEU A 117 8.38 -7.39 11.50
N ASN A 118 7.46 -6.67 10.85
CA ASN A 118 7.74 -6.08 9.54
C ASN A 118 8.85 -5.02 9.66
N GLY A 119 9.90 -5.10 8.83
CA GLY A 119 11.12 -4.29 9.00
C GLY A 119 11.01 -2.78 8.71
N GLY A 120 9.83 -2.31 8.28
CA GLY A 120 9.55 -0.88 8.08
C GLY A 120 9.16 -0.19 9.38
N THR A 121 7.88 -0.23 9.71
CA THR A 121 7.26 0.43 10.86
C THR A 121 6.61 -0.57 11.82
N GLY A 122 6.93 -1.87 11.70
CA GLY A 122 6.40 -2.91 12.57
C GLY A 122 4.92 -3.18 12.31
N THR A 123 4.48 -3.07 11.05
CA THR A 123 3.08 -3.33 10.70
C THR A 123 2.95 -3.85 9.28
N PHE A 124 1.89 -4.62 9.02
CA PHE A 124 1.55 -5.07 7.67
C PHE A 124 1.31 -3.93 6.66
N LYS A 125 1.13 -2.68 7.13
CA LYS A 125 1.00 -1.51 6.24
C LYS A 125 2.28 -1.22 5.46
N ASP A 126 3.41 -1.71 5.94
CA ASP A 126 4.72 -1.56 5.30
C ASP A 126 4.74 -2.12 3.88
N VAL A 127 4.12 -3.28 3.66
CA VAL A 127 4.07 -3.95 2.35
C VAL A 127 3.39 -3.05 1.30
N ALA A 128 2.28 -2.42 1.67
CA ALA A 128 1.58 -1.47 0.79
C ALA A 128 2.35 -0.17 0.58
N ALA A 129 2.96 0.37 1.64
CA ALA A 129 3.74 1.59 1.57
C ALA A 129 5.01 1.42 0.70
N ALA A 130 5.69 0.28 0.80
CA ALA A 130 6.86 -0.06 0.00
C ALA A 130 6.52 -0.18 -1.49
N LEU A 131 5.42 -0.87 -1.83
CA LEU A 131 4.96 -0.97 -3.21
C LEU A 131 4.56 0.41 -3.77
N ALA A 132 3.81 1.20 -3.00
CA ALA A 132 3.40 2.55 -3.39
C ALA A 132 4.63 3.44 -3.63
N ALA A 133 5.57 3.49 -2.70
CA ALA A 133 6.79 4.27 -2.81
C ALA A 133 7.61 3.91 -4.05
N SER A 134 7.71 2.61 -4.36
CA SER A 134 8.44 2.12 -5.54
C SER A 134 7.75 2.52 -6.85
N ILE A 135 6.42 2.41 -6.91
CA ILE A 135 5.61 2.84 -8.07
C ILE A 135 5.69 4.36 -8.23
N PHE A 136 5.61 5.12 -7.14
CA PHE A 136 5.69 6.58 -7.17
C PHE A 136 7.07 7.05 -7.66
N LYS A 137 8.14 6.42 -7.20
CA LYS A 137 9.50 6.63 -7.70
C LYS A 137 9.62 6.32 -9.19
N GLU A 138 9.08 5.18 -9.65
CA GLU A 138 9.08 4.81 -11.07
C GLU A 138 8.33 5.81 -11.97
N ASN A 139 7.28 6.44 -11.45
CA ASN A 139 6.43 7.37 -12.19
C ASN A 139 6.76 8.85 -11.92
N ASN A 140 7.86 9.14 -11.22
CA ASN A 140 8.30 10.49 -10.85
C ASN A 140 7.24 11.33 -10.11
N LEU A 141 6.40 10.67 -9.31
CA LEU A 141 5.40 11.34 -8.47
C LEU A 141 6.10 12.05 -7.32
N LYS A 142 5.76 13.30 -7.02
CA LYS A 142 6.46 14.12 -6.02
C LYS A 142 5.66 14.41 -4.76
N GLN A 143 4.34 14.30 -4.84
CA GLN A 143 3.43 14.66 -3.75
C GLN A 143 2.30 13.65 -3.65
N TYR A 144 1.95 13.27 -2.43
CA TYR A 144 0.90 12.32 -2.12
C TYR A 144 0.14 12.74 -0.86
N CYS A 145 -1.17 12.53 -0.85
CA CYS A 145 -2.05 12.86 0.27
C CYS A 145 -2.62 11.61 0.93
N ILE A 146 -2.66 11.60 2.26
CA ILE A 146 -3.33 10.54 3.03
C ILE A 146 -4.08 11.13 4.23
N ALA A 147 -5.32 10.71 4.41
CA ALA A 147 -6.07 10.92 5.65
C ALA A 147 -6.01 9.63 6.48
N SER A 148 -5.26 9.62 7.59
CA SER A 148 -5.11 8.46 8.48
C SER A 148 -4.47 8.86 9.82
N THR A 149 -4.93 8.26 10.91
CA THR A 149 -4.49 8.52 12.30
C THR A 149 -3.43 7.55 12.83
N GLY A 150 -2.98 6.58 12.03
CA GLY A 150 -2.17 5.46 12.58
C GLY A 150 -1.26 4.81 11.56
N ASN A 151 -1.13 3.49 11.66
CA ASN A 151 -0.15 2.65 10.96
C ASN A 151 0.00 2.94 9.46
N SER A 152 -1.08 3.32 8.76
CA SER A 152 -0.98 3.60 7.32
C SER A 152 -0.26 4.93 7.05
N ALA A 153 -0.55 5.98 7.81
CA ALA A 153 0.17 7.25 7.68
C ALA A 153 1.64 7.08 8.04
N THR A 154 1.95 6.38 9.15
CA THR A 154 3.32 6.12 9.58
C THR A 154 4.12 5.33 8.54
N ALA A 155 3.56 4.23 8.02
CA ALA A 155 4.21 3.44 6.98
C ALA A 155 4.43 4.27 5.70
N TYR A 156 3.40 4.94 5.18
CA TYR A 156 3.56 5.77 3.98
C TYR A 156 4.57 6.89 4.21
N ALA A 157 4.57 7.56 5.36
CA ALA A 157 5.52 8.61 5.68
C ALA A 157 6.97 8.12 5.61
N LYS A 158 7.27 6.94 6.19
CA LYS A 158 8.60 6.32 6.14
C LYS A 158 9.03 5.94 4.72
N TYR A 159 8.19 5.22 3.98
CA TYR A 159 8.60 4.72 2.66
C TYR A 159 8.64 5.84 1.60
N LEU A 160 7.75 6.83 1.71
CA LEU A 160 7.73 7.97 0.80
C LEU A 160 8.90 8.92 1.04
N SER A 161 9.41 9.07 2.27
CA SER A 161 10.64 9.83 2.52
C SER A 161 11.84 9.20 1.79
N ILE A 162 11.97 7.86 1.83
CA ILE A 162 13.00 7.11 1.09
C ILE A 162 12.84 7.29 -0.43
N ALA A 163 11.60 7.42 -0.91
CA ALA A 163 11.29 7.63 -2.32
C ALA A 163 11.55 9.06 -2.81
N GLY A 164 11.77 10.02 -1.91
CA GLY A 164 11.77 11.44 -2.25
C GLY A 164 10.40 11.96 -2.66
N VAL A 165 9.34 11.44 -2.03
CA VAL A 165 7.94 11.82 -2.25
C VAL A 165 7.43 12.51 -0.98
N ASN A 166 6.92 13.72 -1.12
CA ASN A 166 6.31 14.45 -0.01
C ASN A 166 4.92 13.90 0.26
N CYS A 167 4.65 13.55 1.51
CA CYS A 167 3.41 13.00 2.01
C CYS A 167 2.74 14.02 2.95
N SER A 168 1.60 14.54 2.52
CA SER A 168 0.74 15.37 3.35
C SER A 168 -0.25 14.47 4.09
N VAL A 169 -0.11 14.43 5.42
CA VAL A 169 -0.94 13.59 6.30
C VAL A 169 -1.98 14.46 6.99
N PHE A 170 -3.24 14.08 6.86
CA PHE A 170 -4.36 14.72 7.56
C PHE A 170 -4.88 13.79 8.65
N MET A 171 -4.98 14.31 9.87
CA MET A 171 -5.51 13.59 11.03
C MET A 171 -6.44 14.50 11.85
N PRO A 172 -7.49 13.97 12.50
CA PRO A 172 -8.31 14.70 13.46
C PRO A 172 -7.46 15.25 14.62
N GLU A 173 -7.96 16.31 15.26
CA GLU A 173 -7.28 17.01 16.35
C GLU A 173 -7.04 16.16 17.60
N ASP A 174 -7.80 15.09 17.79
CA ASP A 174 -7.68 14.13 18.90
C ASP A 174 -6.70 12.99 18.61
N ALA A 175 -6.06 12.98 17.43
CA ALA A 175 -5.10 11.96 17.06
C ALA A 175 -3.91 11.91 18.04
N ILE A 176 -3.48 10.68 18.33
CA ILE A 176 -2.38 10.37 19.25
C ILE A 176 -1.12 11.15 18.84
N ARG A 177 -0.61 11.99 19.76
CA ARG A 177 0.58 12.82 19.54
C ARG A 177 1.83 12.02 19.15
N ALA A 178 1.97 10.81 19.68
CA ALA A 178 3.08 9.92 19.31
C ALA A 178 3.06 9.53 17.82
N SER A 179 1.87 9.32 17.23
CA SER A 179 1.72 9.03 15.79
C SER A 179 2.18 10.22 14.96
N GLU A 180 1.73 11.43 15.31
CA GLU A 180 2.18 12.67 14.66
C GLU A 180 3.69 12.85 14.76
N ALA A 181 4.27 12.73 15.96
CA ALA A 181 5.71 12.88 16.15
C ALA A 181 6.51 11.87 15.30
N THR A 182 6.03 10.62 15.21
CA THR A 182 6.66 9.58 14.39
C THR A 182 6.57 9.90 12.90
N ILE A 183 5.43 10.42 12.42
CA ILE A 183 5.27 10.80 11.01
C ILE A 183 6.16 12.00 10.68
N SER A 184 6.15 13.02 11.54
CA SER A 184 6.96 14.22 11.38
C SER A 184 8.46 13.94 11.44
N SER A 185 8.90 12.94 12.20
CA SER A 185 10.33 12.55 12.26
C SER A 185 10.84 11.95 10.94
N PHE A 186 9.95 11.49 10.04
CA PHE A 186 10.30 11.12 8.67
C PHE A 186 10.37 12.31 7.70
N GLY A 187 10.25 13.55 8.21
CA GLY A 187 10.29 14.78 7.41
C GLY A 187 9.00 15.07 6.64
N GLN A 188 7.88 14.46 7.04
CA GLN A 188 6.59 14.58 6.35
C GLN A 188 5.70 15.62 7.01
N GLN A 189 4.75 16.16 6.23
CA GLN A 189 3.85 17.21 6.70
C GLN A 189 2.63 16.60 7.38
N VAL A 190 2.33 17.04 8.60
CA VAL A 190 1.14 16.62 9.34
C VAL A 190 0.22 17.82 9.57
N PHE A 191 -1.05 17.66 9.20
CA PHE A 191 -2.10 18.63 9.39
C PHE A 191 -3.14 18.06 10.35
N ARG A 192 -3.24 18.66 11.54
CA ARG A 192 -4.35 18.42 12.46
C ARG A 192 -5.58 19.17 11.99
N VAL A 193 -6.68 18.45 11.84
CA VAL A 193 -7.97 18.98 11.39
C VAL A 193 -8.91 19.06 12.57
N MET A 194 -9.44 20.24 12.86
CA MET A 194 -10.50 20.40 13.86
C MET A 194 -11.74 19.63 13.41
N GLY A 195 -12.15 18.64 14.19
CA GLY A 195 -13.21 17.71 13.86
C GLY A 195 -12.75 16.25 13.77
N ASP A 196 -13.67 15.39 13.35
CA ASP A 196 -13.49 13.95 13.35
C ASP A 196 -12.73 13.41 12.14
N TYR A 197 -12.62 12.08 12.05
CA TYR A 197 -11.96 11.42 10.93
C TYR A 197 -12.65 11.65 9.58
N ALA A 198 -13.98 11.84 9.56
CA ALA A 198 -14.70 12.16 8.33
C ALA A 198 -14.33 13.56 7.85
N LYS A 199 -14.23 14.53 8.76
CA LYS A 199 -13.78 15.89 8.44
C LYS A 199 -12.33 15.92 7.95
N ALA A 200 -11.44 15.16 8.59
CA ALA A 200 -10.06 15.04 8.13
C ALA A 200 -9.95 14.50 6.70
N LYS A 201 -10.80 13.52 6.33
CA LYS A 201 -10.88 13.01 4.95
C LYS A 201 -11.40 14.05 3.95
N GLU A 202 -12.43 14.80 4.33
CA GLU A 202 -12.99 15.87 3.49
C GLU A 202 -11.93 16.93 3.19
N VAL A 203 -11.24 17.43 4.22
CA VAL A 203 -10.17 18.43 4.10
C VAL A 203 -9.01 17.88 3.25
N ALA A 204 -8.60 16.63 3.47
CA ALA A 204 -7.56 15.99 2.68
C ALA A 204 -7.94 15.86 1.20
N ALA A 205 -9.20 15.54 0.90
CA ALA A 205 -9.70 15.42 -0.46
C ALA A 205 -9.76 16.79 -1.17
N GLU A 206 -10.16 17.84 -0.45
CA GLU A 206 -10.17 19.20 -0.97
C GLU A 206 -8.75 19.72 -1.21
N TYR A 207 -7.83 19.49 -0.27
CA TYR A 207 -6.39 19.76 -0.46
C TYR A 207 -5.86 19.03 -1.69
N ALA A 208 -6.18 17.73 -1.83
CA ALA A 208 -5.73 16.93 -2.95
C ALA A 208 -6.22 17.48 -4.30
N ARG A 209 -7.49 17.92 -4.34
CA ARG A 209 -8.12 18.52 -5.52
C ARG A 209 -7.49 19.87 -5.88
N ARG A 210 -7.28 20.76 -4.91
CA ARG A 210 -6.72 22.10 -5.12
C ARG A 210 -5.27 22.07 -5.61
N HIS A 211 -4.48 21.13 -5.09
CA HIS A 211 -3.06 21.00 -5.43
C HIS A 211 -2.77 19.99 -6.55
N HIS A 212 -3.80 19.38 -7.14
CA HIS A 212 -3.66 18.35 -8.19
C HIS A 212 -2.78 17.16 -7.78
N ILE A 213 -2.86 16.75 -6.51
CA ILE A 213 -2.08 15.63 -5.96
C ILE A 213 -2.92 14.37 -5.82
N GLN A 214 -2.25 13.22 -5.93
CA GLN A 214 -2.89 11.92 -5.75
C GLN A 214 -3.18 11.67 -4.27
N MET A 215 -4.28 10.96 -3.98
CA MET A 215 -4.73 10.68 -2.63
C MET A 215 -5.00 9.19 -2.42
N SER A 216 -4.73 8.70 -1.22
CA SER A 216 -5.10 7.35 -0.81
C SER A 216 -6.61 7.11 -0.92
N THR A 217 -7.01 6.10 -1.70
CA THR A 217 -8.43 5.71 -1.89
C THR A 217 -8.83 4.53 -1.01
N GLY A 218 -8.07 4.21 0.04
CA GLY A 218 -8.47 3.19 0.99
C GLY A 218 -8.33 1.77 0.43
N ASN A 219 -9.34 0.92 0.64
CA ASN A 219 -9.29 -0.50 0.29
C ASN A 219 -9.49 -0.78 -1.21
N ILE A 220 -9.96 0.20 -1.98
CA ILE A 220 -10.14 0.09 -3.44
C ILE A 220 -8.90 0.53 -4.23
N ASP A 221 -7.82 0.93 -3.54
CA ASP A 221 -6.58 1.32 -4.19
C ASP A 221 -5.89 0.09 -4.81
N PRO A 222 -5.71 0.04 -6.15
CA PRO A 222 -5.04 -1.07 -6.83
C PRO A 222 -3.67 -1.38 -6.24
N ILE A 223 -2.91 -0.37 -5.81
CA ILE A 223 -1.58 -0.57 -5.23
C ILE A 223 -1.68 -1.35 -3.93
N ARG A 224 -2.63 -0.99 -3.06
CA ARG A 224 -2.80 -1.65 -1.76
C ARG A 224 -3.32 -3.06 -1.89
N ILE A 225 -4.21 -3.32 -2.85
CA ILE A 225 -4.72 -4.66 -3.15
C ILE A 225 -3.55 -5.57 -3.59
N GLU A 226 -2.75 -5.11 -4.55
CA GLU A 226 -1.63 -5.90 -5.07
C GLU A 226 -0.55 -6.18 -4.02
N ALA A 227 -0.29 -5.22 -3.14
CA ALA A 227 0.65 -5.42 -2.04
C ALA A 227 0.13 -6.45 -1.03
N LYS A 228 -1.13 -6.34 -0.60
CA LYS A 228 -1.70 -7.26 0.39
C LYS A 228 -1.86 -8.69 -0.13
N LYS A 229 -2.05 -8.86 -1.43
CA LYS A 229 -2.11 -10.17 -2.07
C LYS A 229 -0.88 -11.04 -1.74
N THR A 230 0.30 -10.43 -1.62
CA THR A 230 1.51 -11.19 -1.28
C THR A 230 1.55 -11.70 0.16
N MET A 231 0.70 -11.17 1.04
CA MET A 231 0.61 -11.66 2.43
C MET A 231 -0.10 -13.02 2.53
N VAL A 232 -0.74 -13.47 1.44
CA VAL A 232 -1.40 -14.79 1.35
C VAL A 232 -0.45 -15.86 0.81
N PHE A 233 0.63 -15.45 0.13
CA PHE A 233 1.56 -16.33 -0.58
C PHE A 233 2.79 -16.63 0.27
#